data_AF-A0A3P7VTE5-F1
#
_entry.id   AF-A0A3P7VTE5-F1
#
_cell.length_a   1.000
_cell.length_b   1.000
_cell.length_c   1.000
_cell.angle_alpha   90.00
_cell.angle_beta   90.00
_cell.angle_gamma   90.00
#
_symmetry.space_group_name_H-M   'P 1'
#
loop_
_entity.id
_entity.type
_entity.pdbx_description
1 polymer ?
#
loop_
_entity_poly.entity_id
_entity_poly.type
_entity_poly.pdbx_seq_one_letter_code
_entity_poly.pdbx_strand_id
1 'polypeptide(L)'
;MVAQNDYVDKFLTQTERSKHWKRPVMIKGNAQVTIQRMEPLNFESDESEDVVLAILVDKHTTEKKSVKWERVGNLNMWKWLTIEQVYMLNKLYKTTGDVGLVLEKTYAQLLMTDGGLRELAVRSFRETCKELLRVILGDENYDLVMDMYDFGRTGEEIREKLNQFYVQLSERNKKYANMIAPTCMLVYNIYGLSSVRSPRKINEDNLFVKQMHWFTREQEIEIEAMQAEGARNENLLAKILEYYENLDSLSQEKVSEELKQFCQNRVEQLLGTDGLEILKSTYKESTSAKLLLTKFTQLIENLTNENERIEASQVGVLCQKIYDAESFDFGELMSWLSPDQKLELGHLIQDHEISDDAVYERIFEFYEKAEHKKKMDARKIIESKCKRFVRRMFGNEIATKLEDHRLDKNFTAQMLSAELATYAAEIKDKKNRIKAEKSIPICNRIYFGYKGDCFCNGHSSVCGPFTHECLNCADNTYGIQCEKCLDGFEGNALIGEIGCLSVEKNNEFTECFCNNHSTECNGNGECFVIISTFF
;
A
#
# COMPACT_ATOMS: atom_id res chain seq x y z
N MET A 1 -14.64 -25.89 -44.45
CA MET A 1 -15.71 -26.66 -43.80
C MET A 1 -15.77 -26.12 -42.37
N VAL A 2 -16.61 -25.11 -42.03
CA VAL A 2 -18.09 -25.17 -41.77
C VAL A 2 -18.39 -26.29 -40.77
N ALA A 3 -19.02 -26.16 -39.60
CA ALA A 3 -19.96 -25.22 -38.96
C ALA A 3 -19.79 -25.36 -37.40
N GLN A 4 -20.03 -24.38 -36.52
CA GLN A 4 -21.29 -23.73 -36.09
C GLN A 4 -22.20 -24.57 -35.16
N ASN A 5 -22.32 -24.09 -33.91
CA ASN A 5 -23.52 -23.89 -33.06
C ASN A 5 -24.44 -25.03 -32.54
N ASP A 6 -24.77 -24.84 -31.24
CA ASP A 6 -26.11 -24.69 -30.65
C ASP A 6 -26.88 -25.87 -30.00
N TYR A 7 -27.13 -25.64 -28.69
CA TYR A 7 -28.42 -25.67 -27.97
C TYR A 7 -29.16 -26.98 -27.62
N VAL A 8 -30.03 -26.78 -26.61
CA VAL A 8 -31.21 -27.56 -26.13
C VAL A 8 -30.93 -28.30 -24.81
N ASP A 9 -31.26 -27.78 -23.62
CA ASP A 9 -32.53 -27.28 -23.04
C ASP A 9 -33.46 -28.39 -22.50
N LYS A 10 -34.06 -28.11 -21.33
CA LYS A 10 -35.27 -28.71 -20.69
C LYS A 10 -35.16 -29.92 -19.74
N PHE A 11 -35.94 -30.11 -18.67
CA PHE A 11 -37.04 -29.39 -17.97
C PHE A 11 -37.32 -30.06 -16.58
N LEU A 12 -37.70 -29.24 -15.59
CA LEU A 12 -38.58 -29.39 -14.39
C LEU A 12 -39.27 -30.74 -14.02
N THR A 13 -39.41 -31.05 -12.71
CA THR A 13 -40.70 -31.24 -11.95
C THR A 13 -40.57 -31.62 -10.44
N GLN A 14 -41.27 -30.85 -9.58
CA GLN A 14 -42.15 -31.19 -8.41
C GLN A 14 -41.67 -32.06 -7.20
N THR A 15 -41.50 -31.47 -5.99
CA THR A 15 -42.40 -31.35 -4.78
C THR A 15 -42.53 -32.56 -3.83
N GLU A 16 -42.19 -32.40 -2.53
CA GLU A 16 -43.12 -32.47 -1.37
C GLU A 16 -42.45 -32.51 0.05
N ARG A 17 -43.01 -31.68 0.95
CA ARG A 17 -43.32 -31.85 2.41
C ARG A 17 -42.29 -31.78 3.57
N SER A 18 -42.59 -30.79 4.43
CA SER A 18 -42.21 -30.47 5.83
C SER A 18 -42.27 -31.60 6.87
N LYS A 19 -41.34 -31.58 7.85
CA LYS A 19 -41.53 -31.98 9.28
C LYS A 19 -40.63 -31.17 10.24
N HIS A 20 -41.13 -31.05 11.48
CA HIS A 20 -40.85 -30.12 12.58
C HIS A 20 -39.43 -29.96 13.18
N TRP A 21 -39.26 -28.78 13.79
CA TRP A 21 -38.17 -28.33 14.69
C TRP A 21 -38.09 -29.09 16.03
N LYS A 22 -36.85 -29.29 16.51
CA LYS A 22 -36.48 -29.32 17.93
C LYS A 22 -35.18 -28.52 18.11
N ARG A 23 -35.15 -27.54 19.04
CA ARG A 23 -33.90 -27.03 19.65
C ARG A 23 -33.56 -27.92 20.86
N PRO A 24 -32.28 -28.09 21.21
CA PRO A 24 -31.77 -27.29 22.33
C PRO A 24 -30.24 -26.98 22.37
N VAL A 25 -29.96 -25.85 23.04
CA VAL A 25 -28.83 -25.57 23.97
C VAL A 25 -27.43 -25.26 23.41
N MET A 26 -27.02 -24.02 23.71
CA MET A 26 -25.67 -23.46 23.61
C MET A 26 -24.78 -23.96 24.76
N ILE A 27 -23.56 -24.39 24.44
CA ILE A 27 -22.44 -24.46 25.39
C ILE A 27 -21.28 -23.64 24.79
N LYS A 28 -20.81 -22.66 25.56
CA LYS A 28 -19.63 -21.82 25.25
C LYS A 28 -18.34 -22.58 25.55
N GLY A 29 -17.32 -22.40 24.72
CA GLY A 29 -15.94 -22.79 25.05
C GLY A 29 -14.93 -22.59 23.91
N ASN A 30 -14.20 -21.48 23.98
CA ASN A 30 -12.86 -21.15 23.51
C ASN A 30 -12.23 -21.82 22.26
N ALA A 31 -12.02 -20.97 21.25
CA ALA A 31 -10.80 -20.72 20.49
C ALA A 31 -9.89 -21.89 20.08
N GLN A 32 -9.88 -22.16 18.77
CA GLN A 32 -8.70 -22.64 18.05
C GLN A 32 -8.68 -21.99 16.66
N VAL A 33 -7.59 -21.29 16.35
CA VAL A 33 -7.31 -20.75 15.01
C VAL A 33 -7.02 -21.93 14.09
N THR A 34 -7.84 -22.12 13.06
CA THR A 34 -7.56 -22.99 11.93
C THR A 34 -7.91 -22.23 10.67
N ILE A 35 -6.89 -21.93 9.85
CA ILE A 35 -7.07 -21.36 8.52
C ILE A 35 -7.65 -22.48 7.64
N GLN A 36 -8.94 -22.36 7.28
CA GLN A 36 -9.55 -23.20 6.25
C GLN A 36 -10.08 -22.32 5.10
N ARG A 37 -9.76 -22.77 3.88
CA ARG A 37 -10.23 -22.28 2.58
C ARG A 37 -11.73 -22.02 2.62
N MET A 38 -12.15 -20.86 2.14
CA MET A 38 -13.56 -20.52 1.91
C MET A 38 -14.20 -21.53 0.95
N GLU A 39 -15.16 -22.30 1.44
CA GLU A 39 -16.24 -22.86 0.62
C GLU A 39 -17.43 -21.89 0.60
N PRO A 40 -18.15 -21.79 -0.53
CA PRO A 40 -19.20 -20.79 -0.70
C PRO A 40 -20.42 -21.17 0.16
N LEU A 41 -20.67 -20.37 1.19
CA LEU A 41 -21.91 -20.43 1.95
C LEU A 41 -23.07 -19.97 1.06
N ASN A 42 -23.84 -20.95 0.58
CA ASN A 42 -25.24 -20.78 0.22
C ASN A 42 -25.98 -20.16 1.41
N PHE A 43 -26.36 -18.88 1.29
CA PHE A 43 -27.36 -18.27 2.15
C PHE A 43 -28.61 -18.05 1.31
N GLU A 44 -29.64 -18.85 1.59
CA GLU A 44 -30.98 -18.66 1.07
C GLU A 44 -31.52 -17.30 1.55
N SER A 45 -32.05 -16.57 0.57
CA SER A 45 -32.71 -15.27 0.70
C SER A 45 -33.93 -15.32 1.61
N ASP A 46 -34.12 -14.26 2.39
CA ASP A 46 -35.47 -13.78 2.72
C ASP A 46 -35.68 -12.48 1.94
N GLU A 47 -36.44 -12.56 0.86
CA GLU A 47 -36.82 -11.46 -0.03
C GLU A 47 -37.85 -10.56 0.66
N SER A 48 -37.54 -9.30 0.96
CA SER A 48 -38.59 -8.29 1.13
C SER A 48 -38.19 -6.82 0.92
N GLU A 49 -37.22 -6.54 0.05
CA GLU A 49 -37.14 -5.25 -0.65
C GLU A 49 -36.06 -5.35 -1.75
N ASP A 50 -36.47 -5.76 -2.95
CA ASP A 50 -35.66 -5.53 -4.15
C ASP A 50 -35.17 -4.07 -4.13
N VAL A 51 -33.86 -3.87 -4.25
CA VAL A 51 -33.26 -2.53 -4.36
C VAL A 51 -33.62 -1.97 -5.74
N VAL A 52 -34.83 -1.43 -5.85
CA VAL A 52 -35.40 -0.90 -7.09
C VAL A 52 -35.11 0.60 -7.15
N LEU A 53 -34.30 0.99 -8.13
CA LEU A 53 -34.08 2.39 -8.47
C LEU A 53 -35.06 2.76 -9.59
N ALA A 54 -36.22 3.32 -9.23
CA ALA A 54 -37.29 3.61 -10.19
C ALA A 54 -37.13 5.01 -10.79
N ILE A 55 -36.86 5.08 -12.10
CA ILE A 55 -36.69 6.34 -12.83
C ILE A 55 -37.92 6.58 -13.70
N LEU A 56 -38.56 7.73 -13.52
CA LEU A 56 -39.69 8.17 -14.34
C LEU A 56 -39.16 8.87 -15.59
N VAL A 57 -39.26 8.26 -16.76
CA VAL A 57 -38.89 8.89 -18.04
C VAL A 57 -40.07 8.96 -19.01
N ASP A 58 -39.99 9.89 -19.96
CA ASP A 58 -40.93 10.00 -21.08
C ASP A 58 -40.34 9.31 -22.31
N LYS A 59 -41.07 8.41 -22.98
CA LYS A 59 -40.66 7.82 -24.27
C LYS A 59 -41.35 8.51 -25.44
N HIS A 60 -40.57 8.84 -26.47
CA HIS A 60 -41.08 9.25 -27.77
C HIS A 60 -41.10 8.03 -28.71
N THR A 61 -42.27 7.45 -28.94
CA THR A 61 -42.50 6.52 -30.06
C THR A 61 -43.13 7.29 -31.22
N THR A 62 -42.75 6.93 -32.44
CA THR A 62 -43.13 7.56 -33.71
C THR A 62 -44.64 7.69 -33.97
N GLU A 63 -45.52 7.06 -33.17
CA GLU A 63 -46.97 7.07 -33.42
C GLU A 63 -47.91 7.51 -32.27
N LYS A 64 -47.43 7.87 -31.06
CA LYS A 64 -48.23 8.58 -30.02
C LYS A 64 -47.41 8.80 -28.74
N LYS A 65 -47.59 9.96 -28.08
CA LYS A 65 -47.11 10.19 -26.71
C LYS A 65 -47.84 9.24 -25.76
N SER A 66 -47.15 8.23 -25.23
CA SER A 66 -47.64 7.42 -24.11
C SER A 66 -46.67 7.53 -22.94
N VAL A 67 -47.20 7.90 -21.77
CA VAL A 67 -46.44 7.92 -20.51
C VAL A 67 -46.52 6.51 -19.94
N LYS A 68 -45.41 5.78 -19.91
CA LYS A 68 -45.35 4.43 -19.34
C LYS A 68 -44.33 4.39 -18.22
N TRP A 69 -44.69 3.77 -17.10
CA TRP A 69 -43.79 3.55 -15.97
C TRP A 69 -42.73 2.53 -16.37
N GLU A 70 -41.44 2.91 -16.37
CA GLU A 70 -40.34 1.96 -16.53
C GLU A 70 -39.64 1.76 -15.19
N ARG A 71 -39.70 0.52 -14.71
CA ARG A 71 -38.94 0.09 -13.53
C ARG A 71 -37.57 -0.35 -14.03
N VAL A 72 -36.53 0.46 -13.80
CA VAL A 72 -35.14 0.01 -13.98
C VAL A 72 -34.76 -0.80 -12.74
N GLY A 73 -35.29 -2.02 -12.67
CA GLY A 73 -35.01 -2.96 -11.57
C GLY A 73 -33.62 -3.57 -11.72
N ASN A 74 -32.91 -3.70 -10.59
CA ASN A 74 -31.69 -4.49 -10.45
C ASN A 74 -30.47 -3.97 -11.25
N LEU A 75 -29.99 -2.75 -10.90
CA LEU A 75 -28.81 -2.15 -11.52
C LEU A 75 -27.58 -3.06 -11.35
N ASN A 76 -26.89 -3.34 -12.46
CA ASN A 76 -25.73 -4.24 -12.46
C ASN A 76 -24.59 -3.77 -11.54
N MET A 77 -24.50 -2.47 -11.27
CA MET A 77 -23.49 -1.89 -10.36
C MET A 77 -23.53 -2.45 -8.93
N TRP A 78 -24.61 -3.09 -8.48
CA TRP A 78 -24.67 -3.73 -7.16
C TRP A 78 -23.86 -5.02 -7.07
N LYS A 79 -23.52 -5.66 -8.19
CA LYS A 79 -22.98 -7.03 -8.25
C LYS A 79 -21.62 -7.23 -7.61
N TRP A 80 -20.86 -6.17 -7.42
CA TRP A 80 -19.51 -6.19 -6.84
C TRP A 80 -19.45 -5.48 -5.49
N LEU A 81 -20.57 -4.93 -5.02
CA LEU A 81 -20.69 -4.24 -3.74
C LEU A 81 -21.09 -5.21 -2.63
N THR A 82 -20.69 -4.90 -1.40
CA THR A 82 -21.16 -5.63 -0.21
C THR A 82 -22.63 -5.31 0.07
N ILE A 83 -23.30 -6.21 0.80
CA ILE A 83 -24.70 -6.03 1.20
C ILE A 83 -24.90 -4.72 1.98
N GLU A 84 -23.94 -4.36 2.84
CA GLU A 84 -23.97 -3.11 3.60
C GLU A 84 -23.85 -1.88 2.69
N GLN A 85 -22.96 -1.89 1.70
CA GLN A 85 -22.79 -0.81 0.74
C GLN A 85 -24.06 -0.62 -0.10
N VAL A 86 -24.65 -1.72 -0.58
CA VAL A 86 -25.93 -1.72 -1.32
C VAL A 86 -27.04 -1.12 -0.45
N TYR A 87 -27.15 -1.54 0.81
CA TYR A 87 -28.14 -1.01 1.75
C TYR A 87 -28.00 0.50 1.98
N MET A 88 -26.77 0.98 2.20
CA MET A 88 -26.49 2.41 2.41
C MET A 88 -26.82 3.25 1.19
N LEU A 89 -26.48 2.77 -0.01
CA LEU A 89 -26.77 3.47 -1.27
C LEU A 89 -28.27 3.46 -1.59
N ASN A 90 -28.98 2.38 -1.28
CA ASN A 90 -30.44 2.33 -1.38
C ASN A 90 -31.10 3.32 -0.42
N LYS A 91 -30.65 3.37 0.84
CA LYS A 91 -31.15 4.35 1.82
C LYS A 91 -30.90 5.79 1.37
N LEU A 92 -29.74 6.07 0.79
CA LEU A 92 -29.40 7.36 0.22
C LEU A 92 -30.39 7.74 -0.89
N TYR A 93 -30.62 6.83 -1.84
CA TYR A 93 -31.59 7.05 -2.91
C TYR A 93 -33.00 7.31 -2.39
N LYS A 94 -33.51 6.48 -1.46
CA LYS A 94 -34.85 6.66 -0.87
C LYS A 94 -35.00 8.00 -0.15
N THR A 95 -33.90 8.54 0.39
CA THR A 95 -33.91 9.81 1.13
C THR A 95 -33.81 11.02 0.21
N THR A 96 -32.99 10.95 -0.85
CA THR A 96 -32.70 12.11 -1.72
C THR A 96 -33.50 12.12 -3.01
N GLY A 97 -33.91 10.96 -3.51
CA GLY A 97 -34.44 10.77 -4.86
C GLY A 97 -33.41 11.10 -5.96
N ASP A 98 -32.13 11.23 -5.61
CA ASP A 98 -31.06 11.67 -6.51
C ASP A 98 -30.24 10.46 -6.98
N VAL A 99 -30.53 10.01 -8.20
CA VAL A 99 -29.77 8.91 -8.83
C VAL A 99 -28.34 9.31 -9.15
N GLY A 100 -28.07 10.59 -9.44
CA GLY A 100 -26.73 11.09 -9.74
C GLY A 100 -25.81 10.93 -8.54
N LEU A 101 -26.30 11.28 -7.36
CA LEU A 101 -25.57 11.10 -6.10
C LEU A 101 -25.27 9.61 -5.82
N VAL A 102 -26.21 8.71 -6.12
CA VAL A 102 -26.00 7.26 -5.95
C VAL A 102 -24.91 6.75 -6.90
N LEU A 103 -24.95 7.18 -8.17
CA LEU A 103 -23.95 6.82 -9.16
C LEU A 103 -22.58 7.37 -8.79
N GLU A 104 -22.49 8.63 -8.34
CA GLU A 104 -21.24 9.25 -7.89
C GLU A 104 -20.63 8.46 -6.72
N LYS A 105 -21.42 8.13 -5.69
CA LYS A 105 -20.94 7.36 -4.53
C LYS A 105 -20.56 5.92 -4.90
N THR A 106 -21.24 5.32 -5.87
CA THR A 106 -20.89 4.00 -6.40
C THR A 106 -19.60 4.07 -7.21
N TYR A 107 -19.40 5.14 -7.98
CA TYR A 107 -18.21 5.31 -8.82
C TYR A 107 -16.97 5.56 -7.96
N ALA A 108 -17.10 6.33 -6.89
CA ALA A 108 -16.05 6.48 -5.88
C ALA A 108 -15.62 5.13 -5.30
N GLN A 109 -16.57 4.24 -4.97
CA GLN A 109 -16.25 2.88 -4.51
C GLN A 109 -15.56 2.03 -5.59
N LEU A 110 -15.90 2.22 -6.86
CA LEU A 110 -15.26 1.51 -7.97
C LEU A 110 -13.78 1.91 -8.08
N LEU A 111 -13.46 3.19 -7.87
CA LEU A 111 -12.08 3.69 -7.92
C LEU A 111 -11.18 3.07 -6.83
N MET A 112 -11.78 2.57 -5.73
CA MET A 112 -11.08 1.90 -4.63
C MET A 112 -10.83 0.40 -4.89
N THR A 113 -11.29 -0.16 -6.01
CA THR A 113 -11.10 -1.59 -6.34
C THR A 113 -9.85 -1.81 -7.20
N ASP A 114 -9.24 -3.00 -7.10
CA ASP A 114 -8.07 -3.40 -7.87
C ASP A 114 -8.24 -4.77 -8.56
N GLY A 115 -7.27 -5.12 -9.42
CA GLY A 115 -7.20 -6.41 -10.09
C GLY A 115 -8.49 -6.85 -10.79
N GLY A 116 -8.86 -8.11 -10.60
CA GLY A 116 -10.07 -8.70 -11.19
C GLY A 116 -11.38 -8.11 -10.64
N LEU A 117 -11.37 -7.60 -9.40
CA LEU A 117 -12.54 -6.94 -8.82
C LEU A 117 -12.85 -5.63 -9.53
N ARG A 118 -11.81 -4.86 -9.90
CA ARG A 118 -11.96 -3.64 -10.71
C ARG A 118 -12.53 -3.91 -12.10
N GLU A 119 -12.07 -4.97 -12.75
CA GLU A 119 -12.61 -5.35 -14.07
C GLU A 119 -14.10 -5.69 -13.98
N LEU A 120 -14.49 -6.48 -12.97
CA LEU A 120 -15.89 -6.80 -12.70
C LEU A 120 -16.71 -5.55 -12.38
N ALA A 121 -16.16 -4.64 -11.57
CA ALA A 121 -16.81 -3.41 -11.17
C ALA A 121 -17.07 -2.48 -12.37
N VAL A 122 -16.06 -2.26 -13.21
CA VAL A 122 -16.18 -1.46 -14.44
C VAL A 122 -17.20 -2.06 -15.41
N ARG A 123 -17.13 -3.37 -15.66
CA ARG A 123 -18.08 -4.05 -16.56
C ARG A 123 -19.52 -3.92 -16.03
N SER A 124 -19.70 -4.15 -14.73
CA SER A 124 -21.01 -4.06 -14.07
C SER A 124 -21.56 -2.65 -14.07
N PHE A 125 -20.71 -1.64 -13.86
CA PHE A 125 -21.12 -0.23 -13.91
C PHE A 125 -21.48 0.20 -15.34
N ARG A 126 -20.71 -0.22 -16.34
CA ARG A 126 -21.02 0.06 -17.76
C ARG A 126 -22.41 -0.44 -18.14
N GLU A 127 -22.78 -1.65 -17.69
CA GLU A 127 -24.14 -2.16 -17.90
C GLU A 127 -25.21 -1.32 -17.20
N THR A 128 -24.96 -0.81 -15.98
CA THR A 128 -25.87 0.18 -15.36
C THR A 128 -26.01 1.42 -16.23
N CYS A 129 -24.91 2.00 -16.70
CA CYS A 129 -24.95 3.19 -17.54
C CYS A 129 -25.67 2.94 -18.87
N LYS A 130 -25.50 1.76 -19.46
CA LYS A 130 -26.22 1.33 -20.65
C LYS A 130 -27.74 1.33 -20.44
N GLU A 131 -28.21 0.67 -19.39
CA GLU A 131 -29.65 0.63 -19.09
C GLU A 131 -30.22 2.04 -18.85
N LEU A 132 -29.51 2.87 -18.08
CA LEU A 132 -29.92 4.25 -17.81
C LEU A 132 -29.96 5.12 -19.07
N LEU A 133 -28.94 5.02 -19.93
CA LEU A 133 -28.85 5.81 -21.15
C LEU A 133 -29.89 5.37 -22.18
N ARG A 134 -30.17 4.07 -22.32
CA ARG A 134 -31.26 3.56 -23.18
C ARG A 134 -32.62 4.09 -22.74
N VAL A 135 -32.87 4.12 -21.44
CA VAL A 135 -34.11 4.64 -20.85
C VAL A 135 -34.26 6.15 -21.13
N ILE A 136 -33.18 6.93 -21.12
CA ILE A 136 -33.21 8.38 -21.32
C ILE A 136 -33.21 8.78 -22.80
N LEU A 137 -32.32 8.18 -23.60
CA LEU A 137 -32.07 8.54 -25.00
C LEU A 137 -32.97 7.76 -25.98
N GLY A 138 -33.44 6.59 -25.57
CA GLY A 138 -34.03 5.58 -26.47
C GLY A 138 -32.96 4.66 -27.06
N ASP A 139 -33.37 3.45 -27.43
CA ASP A 139 -32.47 2.40 -27.93
C ASP A 139 -31.70 2.84 -29.17
N GLU A 140 -32.37 3.42 -30.17
CA GLU A 140 -31.75 3.88 -31.43
C GLU A 140 -30.64 4.93 -31.21
N ASN A 141 -30.89 5.90 -30.33
CA ASN A 141 -29.93 6.97 -30.05
C ASN A 141 -28.75 6.46 -29.21
N TYR A 142 -29.02 5.54 -28.27
CA TYR A 142 -27.97 4.90 -27.48
C TYR A 142 -27.07 4.03 -28.36
N ASP A 143 -27.65 3.18 -29.20
CA ASP A 143 -26.90 2.28 -30.07
C ASP A 143 -26.00 3.10 -31.03
N LEU A 144 -26.48 4.23 -31.55
CA LEU A 144 -25.63 5.13 -32.36
C LEU A 144 -24.43 5.71 -31.58
N VAL A 145 -24.61 6.06 -30.31
CA VAL A 145 -23.51 6.55 -29.45
C VAL A 145 -22.52 5.43 -29.15
N MET A 146 -23.02 4.21 -28.93
CA MET A 146 -22.17 3.05 -28.69
C MET A 146 -21.39 2.64 -29.93
N ASP A 147 -22.00 2.69 -31.11
CA ASP A 147 -21.27 2.50 -32.37
C ASP A 147 -20.12 3.50 -32.48
N MET A 148 -20.37 4.79 -32.23
CA MET A 148 -19.31 5.81 -32.23
C MET A 148 -18.18 5.48 -31.24
N TYR A 149 -18.52 5.01 -30.05
CA TYR A 149 -17.54 4.58 -29.04
C TYR A 149 -16.72 3.37 -29.49
N ASP A 150 -17.38 2.32 -29.99
CA ASP A 150 -16.76 1.06 -30.41
C ASP A 150 -15.90 1.24 -31.68
N PHE A 151 -16.26 2.17 -32.56
CA PHE A 151 -15.44 2.60 -33.71
C PHE A 151 -14.31 3.57 -33.34
N GLY A 152 -14.12 3.86 -32.05
CA GLY A 152 -13.00 4.66 -31.55
C GLY A 152 -13.10 6.15 -31.88
N ARG A 153 -14.32 6.71 -32.03
CA ARG A 153 -14.51 8.16 -32.17
C ARG A 153 -14.00 8.89 -30.94
N THR A 154 -13.59 10.13 -31.14
CA THR A 154 -13.09 10.98 -30.06
C THR A 154 -14.20 11.29 -29.06
N GLY A 155 -13.83 11.50 -27.80
CA GLY A 155 -14.76 11.89 -26.75
C GLY A 155 -15.52 13.19 -27.05
N GLU A 156 -14.88 14.09 -27.81
CA GLU A 156 -15.51 15.33 -28.29
C GLU A 156 -16.64 15.05 -29.28
N GLU A 157 -16.40 14.22 -30.29
CA GLU A 157 -17.44 13.82 -31.27
C GLU A 157 -18.64 13.14 -30.58
N ILE A 158 -18.37 12.26 -29.61
CA ILE A 158 -19.41 11.58 -28.83
C ILE A 158 -20.21 12.59 -27.99
N ARG A 159 -19.53 13.54 -27.33
CA ARG A 159 -20.17 14.60 -26.53
C ARG A 159 -21.03 15.52 -27.38
N GLU A 160 -20.57 15.89 -28.56
CA GLU A 160 -21.37 16.69 -29.51
C GLU A 160 -22.64 15.95 -29.92
N LYS A 161 -22.53 14.64 -30.19
CA LYS A 161 -23.68 13.81 -30.55
C LYS A 161 -24.69 13.70 -29.39
N LEU A 162 -24.20 13.47 -28.17
CA LEU A 162 -25.02 13.46 -26.96
C LEU A 162 -25.71 14.81 -26.73
N ASN A 163 -25.06 15.94 -27.01
CA ASN A 163 -25.68 17.26 -26.91
C ASN A 163 -26.80 17.46 -27.93
N GLN A 164 -26.64 16.96 -29.16
CA GLN A 164 -27.72 17.00 -30.17
C GLN A 164 -28.97 16.25 -29.67
N PHE A 165 -28.77 15.07 -29.06
CA PHE A 165 -29.86 14.30 -28.47
C PHE A 165 -30.46 14.98 -27.24
N TYR A 166 -29.64 15.57 -26.37
CA TYR A 166 -30.08 16.27 -25.16
C TYR A 166 -31.09 17.39 -25.45
N VAL A 167 -30.88 18.16 -26.53
CA VAL A 167 -31.80 19.25 -26.91
C VAL A 167 -33.20 18.73 -27.26
N GLN A 168 -33.30 17.50 -27.76
CA GLN A 168 -34.56 16.87 -28.18
C GLN A 168 -35.30 16.17 -27.03
N LEU A 169 -34.66 16.01 -25.86
CA LEU A 169 -35.26 15.35 -24.70
C LEU A 169 -36.40 16.19 -24.07
N SER A 170 -37.34 15.51 -23.42
CA SER A 170 -38.32 16.17 -22.56
C SER A 170 -37.63 16.79 -21.34
N GLU A 171 -38.24 17.80 -20.71
CA GLU A 171 -37.69 18.42 -19.49
C GLU A 171 -37.45 17.41 -18.36
N ARG A 172 -38.29 16.36 -18.28
CA ARG A 172 -38.10 15.26 -17.35
C ARG A 172 -36.85 14.44 -17.69
N ASN A 173 -36.69 14.05 -18.95
CA ASN A 173 -35.52 13.28 -19.39
C ASN A 173 -34.23 14.10 -19.29
N LYS A 174 -34.28 15.42 -19.53
CA LYS A 174 -33.14 16.32 -19.31
C LYS A 174 -32.68 16.33 -17.85
N LYS A 175 -33.62 16.35 -16.89
CA LYS A 175 -33.29 16.26 -15.46
C LYS A 175 -32.48 15.00 -15.14
N TYR A 176 -32.90 13.84 -15.65
CA TYR A 176 -32.19 12.58 -15.43
C TYR A 176 -30.88 12.49 -16.22
N ALA A 177 -30.84 13.01 -17.45
CA ALA A 177 -29.63 13.11 -18.24
C ALA A 177 -28.55 13.89 -17.49
N ASN A 178 -28.91 15.03 -16.87
CA ASN A 178 -27.99 15.85 -16.09
C ASN A 178 -27.45 15.15 -14.82
N MET A 179 -28.23 14.24 -14.24
CA MET A 179 -27.80 13.45 -13.08
C MET A 179 -26.89 12.28 -13.47
N ILE A 180 -27.11 11.67 -14.63
CA ILE A 180 -26.48 10.40 -15.02
C ILE A 180 -25.23 10.61 -15.88
N ALA A 181 -25.29 11.58 -16.80
CA ALA A 181 -24.24 11.79 -17.80
C ALA A 181 -22.84 12.05 -17.19
N PRO A 182 -22.68 12.85 -16.12
CA PRO A 182 -21.35 13.10 -15.54
C PRO A 182 -20.61 11.81 -15.14
N THR A 183 -21.28 10.90 -14.43
CA THR A 183 -20.66 9.65 -13.98
C THR A 183 -20.48 8.66 -15.11
N CYS A 184 -21.48 8.50 -15.99
CA CYS A 184 -21.38 7.54 -17.08
C CYS A 184 -20.31 7.92 -18.11
N MET A 185 -20.10 9.21 -18.37
CA MET A 185 -19.01 9.66 -19.23
C MET A 185 -17.62 9.34 -18.64
N LEU A 186 -17.47 9.32 -17.31
CA LEU A 186 -16.23 8.86 -16.66
C LEU A 186 -16.04 7.35 -16.80
N VAL A 187 -17.09 6.56 -16.59
CA VAL A 187 -17.06 5.09 -16.71
C VAL A 187 -16.70 4.62 -18.13
N TYR A 188 -17.15 5.36 -19.16
CA TYR A 188 -16.79 5.12 -20.56
C TYR A 188 -15.49 5.82 -20.98
N ASN A 189 -14.87 6.63 -20.12
CA ASN A 189 -13.67 7.43 -20.43
C ASN A 189 -13.86 8.36 -21.64
N ILE A 190 -15.03 8.98 -21.76
CA ILE A 190 -15.40 9.91 -22.86
C ILE A 190 -14.73 11.28 -22.65
N TYR A 191 -14.52 11.70 -21.40
CA TYR A 191 -13.65 12.83 -21.10
C TYR A 191 -12.20 12.36 -21.16
N GLY A 192 -11.59 12.39 -22.34
CA GLY A 192 -10.14 12.49 -22.41
C GLY A 192 -9.69 13.64 -21.50
N LEU A 193 -8.58 13.46 -20.77
CA LEU A 193 -7.99 14.33 -19.74
C LEU A 193 -7.81 15.82 -20.13
N SER A 194 -8.86 16.56 -20.49
CA SER A 194 -8.89 18.02 -20.68
C SER A 194 -10.31 18.54 -20.94
N SER A 195 -10.74 19.53 -20.14
CA SER A 195 -11.90 20.42 -20.32
C SER A 195 -13.25 20.00 -19.70
N VAL A 196 -13.43 20.36 -18.43
CA VAL A 196 -14.74 20.78 -17.89
C VAL A 196 -14.60 22.21 -17.37
N ARG A 197 -15.31 23.16 -17.98
CA ARG A 197 -15.56 24.48 -17.39
C ARG A 197 -16.61 24.35 -16.28
N SER A 198 -16.20 24.87 -15.12
CA SER A 198 -16.78 24.87 -13.78
C SER A 198 -18.30 25.17 -13.65
N PRO A 199 -19.05 24.42 -12.82
CA PRO A 199 -20.15 24.94 -12.04
C PRO A 199 -19.71 25.23 -10.59
N ARG A 200 -19.77 26.52 -10.23
CA ARG A 200 -19.67 27.13 -8.89
C ARG A 200 -18.36 26.89 -8.12
N LYS A 201 -17.68 28.00 -7.78
CA LYS A 201 -16.57 28.10 -6.81
C LYS A 201 -16.84 27.23 -5.58
N ILE A 202 -16.30 26.02 -5.59
CA ILE A 202 -15.92 25.26 -4.41
C ILE A 202 -14.40 25.31 -4.46
N ASN A 203 -13.76 25.83 -3.40
CA ASN A 203 -12.31 26.04 -3.28
C ASN A 203 -11.49 25.06 -4.14
N GLU A 204 -10.90 25.56 -5.24
CA GLU A 204 -9.98 24.83 -6.12
C GLU A 204 -8.63 24.53 -5.42
N ASP A 205 -8.42 25.04 -4.21
CA ASP A 205 -7.17 24.91 -3.45
C ASP A 205 -6.89 23.49 -2.92
N ASN A 206 -7.86 22.57 -3.00
CA ASN A 206 -7.81 21.26 -2.33
C ASN A 206 -7.80 20.05 -3.27
N LEU A 207 -7.48 20.26 -4.56
CA LEU A 207 -7.46 19.19 -5.59
C LEU A 207 -6.45 18.07 -5.29
N PHE A 208 -5.35 18.36 -4.58
CA PHE A 208 -4.25 17.41 -4.39
C PHE A 208 -4.60 16.21 -3.49
N VAL A 209 -5.43 16.39 -2.47
CA VAL A 209 -5.81 15.31 -1.54
C VAL A 209 -6.65 14.24 -2.23
N LYS A 210 -7.56 14.66 -3.11
CA LYS A 210 -8.44 13.77 -3.88
C LYS A 210 -7.73 12.98 -4.96
N GLN A 211 -6.48 13.32 -5.27
CA GLN A 211 -5.63 12.65 -6.26
C GLN A 211 -4.68 11.63 -5.64
N MET A 212 -4.62 11.52 -4.31
CA MET A 212 -3.73 10.61 -3.60
C MET A 212 -4.49 9.35 -3.17
N HIS A 213 -4.20 8.22 -3.82
CA HIS A 213 -5.00 6.99 -3.70
C HIS A 213 -4.56 6.07 -2.56
N TRP A 214 -3.55 6.47 -1.78
CA TRP A 214 -2.89 5.63 -0.78
C TRP A 214 -3.25 5.96 0.67
N PHE A 215 -4.06 6.99 0.92
CA PHE A 215 -4.57 7.24 2.27
C PHE A 215 -5.54 6.14 2.70
N THR A 216 -5.45 5.76 3.97
CA THR A 216 -6.52 5.02 4.64
C THR A 216 -7.76 5.91 4.76
N ARG A 217 -8.93 5.28 4.99
CA ARG A 217 -10.18 6.03 5.12
C ARG A 217 -10.15 7.00 6.30
N GLU A 218 -9.50 6.61 7.39
CA GLU A 218 -9.31 7.44 8.58
C GLU A 218 -8.43 8.66 8.28
N GLN A 219 -7.32 8.45 7.56
CA GLN A 219 -6.41 9.53 7.15
C GLN A 219 -7.08 10.51 6.18
N GLU A 220 -7.88 10.01 5.24
CA GLU A 220 -8.66 10.83 4.31
C GLU A 220 -9.66 11.71 5.07
N ILE A 221 -10.40 11.14 6.03
CA ILE A 221 -11.34 11.88 6.89
C ILE A 221 -10.61 12.96 7.71
N GLU A 222 -9.43 12.67 8.25
CA GLU A 222 -8.65 13.64 9.01
C GLU A 222 -8.21 14.81 8.13
N ILE A 223 -7.74 14.54 6.90
CA ILE A 223 -7.35 15.60 5.96
C ILE A 223 -8.58 16.41 5.49
N GLU A 224 -9.70 15.75 5.19
CA GLU A 224 -10.96 16.41 4.85
C GLU A 224 -11.47 17.29 6.01
N ALA A 225 -11.31 16.86 7.26
CA ALA A 225 -11.65 17.64 8.44
C ALA A 225 -10.74 18.87 8.56
N MET A 226 -9.42 18.70 8.42
CA MET A 226 -8.47 19.83 8.40
C MET A 226 -8.83 20.84 7.30
N GLN A 227 -9.23 20.37 6.12
CA GLN A 227 -9.70 21.23 5.03
C GLN A 227 -11.00 21.97 5.39
N ALA A 228 -11.97 21.29 6.00
CA ALA A 228 -13.23 21.88 6.43
C ALA A 228 -13.03 22.95 7.52
N GLU A 229 -12.01 22.79 8.35
CA GLU A 229 -11.58 23.75 9.38
C GLU A 229 -10.76 24.93 8.79
N GLY A 230 -10.45 24.90 7.49
CA GLY A 230 -9.70 25.96 6.82
C GLY A 230 -8.19 25.89 7.06
N ALA A 231 -7.64 24.69 7.29
CA ALA A 231 -6.20 24.51 7.39
C ALA A 231 -5.47 25.01 6.15
N ARG A 232 -4.33 25.68 6.36
CA ARG A 232 -3.45 26.13 5.26
C ARG A 232 -2.82 24.93 4.56
N ASN A 233 -2.51 25.09 3.27
CA ASN A 233 -1.84 24.06 2.46
C ASN A 233 -0.55 23.53 3.09
N GLU A 234 0.24 24.37 3.76
CA GLU A 234 1.42 23.95 4.54
C GLU A 234 1.11 22.88 5.58
N ASN A 235 0.02 23.05 6.33
CA ASN A 235 -0.40 22.12 7.38
C ASN A 235 -0.89 20.80 6.77
N LEU A 236 -1.61 20.88 5.65
CA LEU A 236 -2.08 19.71 4.92
C LEU A 236 -0.90 18.92 4.33
N LEU A 237 0.04 19.59 3.67
CA LEU A 237 1.25 18.97 3.11
C LEU A 237 2.12 18.33 4.20
N ALA A 238 2.27 19.01 5.35
CA ALA A 238 2.98 18.44 6.51
C ALA A 238 2.31 17.16 7.01
N LYS A 239 0.97 17.12 7.05
CA LYS A 239 0.22 15.94 7.46
C LYS A 239 0.33 14.78 6.47
N ILE A 240 0.32 15.08 5.18
CA ILE A 240 0.53 14.08 4.12
C ILE A 240 1.94 13.49 4.20
N LEU A 241 2.95 14.32 4.42
CA LEU A 241 4.31 13.88 4.64
C LEU A 241 4.41 12.99 5.88
N GLU A 242 3.72 13.33 6.97
CA GLU A 242 3.65 12.48 8.16
C GLU A 242 3.08 11.09 7.81
N TYR A 243 1.99 11.00 7.05
CA TYR A 243 1.45 9.70 6.63
C TYR A 243 2.41 8.92 5.75
N TYR A 244 3.06 9.58 4.80
CA TYR A 244 4.03 8.95 3.89
C TYR A 244 5.26 8.41 4.65
N GLU A 245 5.74 9.14 5.66
CA GLU A 245 6.87 8.73 6.49
C GLU A 245 6.51 7.54 7.41
N ASN A 246 5.23 7.33 7.70
CA ASN A 246 4.72 6.23 8.54
C ASN A 246 4.30 4.98 7.76
N LEU A 247 4.32 5.00 6.42
CA LEU A 247 4.03 3.83 5.60
C LEU A 247 5.07 2.71 5.81
N ASP A 248 4.65 1.46 5.61
CA ASP A 248 5.59 0.34 5.48
C ASP A 248 6.45 0.50 4.22
N SER A 249 7.59 -0.20 4.17
CA SER A 249 8.60 0.01 3.13
C SER A 249 8.08 -0.26 1.71
N LEU A 250 7.23 -1.28 1.53
CA LEU A 250 6.65 -1.66 0.24
C LEU A 250 5.61 -0.63 -0.22
N SER A 251 4.74 -0.20 0.70
CA SER A 251 3.77 0.86 0.41
C SER A 251 4.49 2.18 0.13
N GLN A 252 5.53 2.52 0.88
CA GLN A 252 6.31 3.74 0.67
C GLN A 252 7.00 3.75 -0.70
N GLU A 253 7.49 2.61 -1.20
CA GLU A 253 8.05 2.52 -2.56
C GLU A 253 7.00 2.77 -3.65
N LYS A 254 5.82 2.12 -3.55
CA LYS A 254 4.72 2.33 -4.51
C LYS A 254 4.23 3.78 -4.50
N VAL A 255 4.04 4.33 -3.31
CA VAL A 255 3.59 5.70 -3.11
C VAL A 255 4.64 6.71 -3.53
N SER A 256 5.93 6.40 -3.37
CA SER A 256 7.02 7.27 -3.82
C SER A 256 6.96 7.51 -5.33
N GLU A 257 6.67 6.49 -6.15
CA GLU A 257 6.53 6.67 -7.60
C GLU A 257 5.30 7.51 -7.98
N GLU A 258 4.17 7.32 -7.31
CA GLU A 258 2.97 8.14 -7.49
C GLU A 258 3.23 9.60 -7.10
N LEU A 259 3.89 9.83 -5.96
CA LEU A 259 4.24 11.17 -5.48
C LEU A 259 5.32 11.83 -6.35
N LYS A 260 6.26 11.07 -6.92
CA LYS A 260 7.24 11.58 -7.89
C LYS A 260 6.56 12.08 -9.16
N GLN A 261 5.58 11.34 -9.67
CA GLN A 261 4.74 11.74 -10.82
C GLN A 261 3.95 13.01 -10.49
N PHE A 262 3.30 13.04 -9.32
CA PHE A 262 2.60 14.23 -8.83
C PHE A 262 3.52 15.47 -8.80
N CYS A 263 4.72 15.31 -8.25
CA CYS A 263 5.72 16.37 -8.20
C CYS A 263 6.15 16.86 -9.58
N GLN A 264 6.36 15.97 -10.54
CA GLN A 264 6.70 16.38 -11.91
C GLN A 264 5.57 17.20 -12.53
N ASN A 265 4.33 16.71 -12.42
CA ASN A 265 3.16 17.38 -12.98
C ASN A 265 2.94 18.75 -12.34
N ARG A 266 3.10 18.87 -11.02
CA ARG A 266 2.87 20.14 -10.34
C ARG A 266 3.98 21.15 -10.60
N VAL A 267 5.22 20.69 -10.68
CA VAL A 267 6.35 21.52 -11.10
C VAL A 267 6.17 22.00 -12.54
N GLU A 268 5.70 21.16 -13.45
CA GLU A 268 5.40 21.55 -14.83
C GLU A 268 4.28 22.60 -14.91
N GLN A 269 3.23 22.45 -14.10
CA GLN A 269 2.14 23.41 -14.04
C GLN A 269 2.57 24.77 -13.51
N LEU A 270 3.46 24.81 -12.52
CA LEU A 270 3.90 26.04 -11.87
C LEU A 270 5.08 26.72 -12.57
N LEU A 271 6.05 25.94 -13.06
CA LEU A 271 7.32 26.44 -13.62
C LEU A 271 7.44 26.24 -15.13
N GLY A 272 6.44 25.62 -15.77
CA GLY A 272 6.45 25.28 -17.19
C GLY A 272 7.31 24.06 -17.52
N THR A 273 7.20 23.60 -18.77
CA THR A 273 7.97 22.48 -19.33
C THR A 273 9.48 22.71 -19.22
N ASP A 274 9.92 23.93 -19.52
CA ASP A 274 11.33 24.31 -19.53
C ASP A 274 11.91 24.25 -18.10
N GLY A 275 11.15 24.73 -17.11
CA GLY A 275 11.52 24.63 -15.70
C GLY A 275 11.65 23.17 -15.24
N LEU A 276 10.71 22.31 -15.64
CA LEU A 276 10.77 20.88 -15.33
C LEU A 276 11.98 20.19 -15.99
N GLU A 277 12.29 20.49 -17.25
CA GLU A 277 13.45 19.90 -17.94
C GLU A 277 14.78 20.34 -17.32
N ILE A 278 14.90 21.60 -16.91
CA ILE A 278 16.08 22.11 -16.16
C ILE A 278 16.26 21.34 -14.85
N LEU A 279 15.18 21.03 -14.14
CA LEU A 279 15.24 20.28 -12.89
C LEU A 279 15.56 18.79 -13.13
N LYS A 280 14.94 18.18 -14.14
CA LYS A 280 15.22 16.78 -14.56
C LYS A 280 16.67 16.59 -14.98
N SER A 281 17.22 17.51 -15.79
CA SER A 281 18.64 17.47 -16.19
C SER A 281 19.56 17.67 -14.99
N THR A 282 19.30 18.65 -14.13
CA THR A 282 20.10 18.90 -12.92
C THR A 282 20.08 17.72 -11.95
N TYR A 283 18.95 17.03 -11.82
CA TYR A 283 18.83 15.82 -11.00
C TYR A 283 19.62 14.64 -11.59
N LYS A 284 19.64 14.48 -12.92
CA LYS A 284 20.41 13.42 -13.61
C LYS A 284 21.91 13.67 -13.61
N GLU A 285 22.32 14.93 -13.73
CA GLU A 285 23.73 15.31 -13.87
C GLU A 285 24.43 15.56 -12.53
N SER A 286 23.69 15.95 -11.48
CA SER A 286 24.31 16.32 -10.20
C SER A 286 24.15 15.23 -9.14
N THR A 287 25.25 14.94 -8.43
CA THR A 287 25.23 14.16 -7.19
C THR A 287 24.89 15.01 -5.96
N SER A 288 24.46 16.27 -6.15
CA SER A 288 24.35 17.28 -5.09
C SER A 288 22.94 17.84 -5.00
N ALA A 289 22.18 17.35 -4.02
CA ALA A 289 20.91 17.90 -3.56
C ALA A 289 20.90 19.44 -3.50
N LYS A 290 21.98 20.04 -2.97
CA LYS A 290 22.14 21.49 -2.85
C LYS A 290 22.07 22.24 -4.18
N LEU A 291 22.60 21.65 -5.26
CA LEU A 291 22.56 22.30 -6.58
C LEU A 291 21.14 22.28 -7.16
N LEU A 292 20.43 21.15 -6.99
CA LEU A 292 19.03 21.03 -7.40
C LEU A 292 18.14 22.03 -6.66
N LEU A 293 18.31 22.13 -5.32
CA LEU A 293 17.60 23.09 -4.48
C LEU A 293 17.83 24.52 -4.92
N THR A 294 19.11 24.89 -5.16
CA THR A 294 19.47 26.24 -5.60
C THR A 294 18.79 26.60 -6.92
N LYS A 295 18.79 25.66 -7.87
CA LYS A 295 18.20 25.88 -9.20
C LYS A 295 16.67 25.95 -9.15
N PHE A 296 16.06 25.17 -8.26
CA PHE A 296 14.64 25.23 -7.98
C PHE A 296 14.22 26.59 -7.39
N THR A 297 14.96 27.10 -6.40
CA THR A 297 14.72 28.43 -5.83
C THR A 297 14.84 29.54 -6.86
N GLN A 298 15.85 29.49 -7.74
CA GLN A 298 16.01 30.46 -8.84
C GLN A 298 14.82 30.47 -9.81
N LEU A 299 14.27 29.29 -10.13
CA LEU A 299 13.10 29.20 -10.99
C LEU A 299 11.85 29.79 -10.32
N ILE A 300 11.69 29.59 -9.01
CA ILE A 300 10.60 30.21 -8.23
C ILE A 300 10.76 31.73 -8.20
N GLU A 301 11.96 32.26 -7.97
CA GLU A 301 12.22 33.70 -7.93
C GLU A 301 11.86 34.42 -9.24
N ASN A 302 11.91 33.71 -10.37
CA ASN A 302 11.52 34.23 -11.68
C ASN A 302 9.99 34.33 -11.88
N LEU A 303 9.18 33.72 -11.02
CA LEU A 303 7.73 33.81 -11.10
C LEU A 303 7.25 35.21 -10.70
N THR A 304 6.40 35.81 -11.52
CA THR A 304 5.90 37.17 -11.25
C THR A 304 4.77 37.22 -10.23
N ASN A 305 4.00 36.13 -10.08
CA ASN A 305 2.85 36.05 -9.19
C ASN A 305 3.27 35.57 -7.78
N GLU A 306 2.92 36.33 -6.75
CA GLU A 306 3.25 36.02 -5.35
C GLU A 306 2.58 34.73 -4.86
N ASN A 307 1.34 34.46 -5.28
CA ASN A 307 0.63 33.26 -4.88
C ASN A 307 1.24 32.01 -5.52
N GLU A 308 1.63 32.08 -6.80
CA GLU A 308 2.34 30.99 -7.48
C GLU A 308 3.73 30.75 -6.86
N ARG A 309 4.41 31.80 -6.39
CA ARG A 309 5.68 31.67 -5.65
C ARG A 309 5.51 30.95 -4.33
N ILE A 310 4.49 31.32 -3.55
CA ILE A 310 4.17 30.64 -2.28
C ILE A 310 3.83 29.17 -2.54
N GLU A 311 3.00 28.90 -3.55
CA GLU A 311 2.60 27.55 -3.88
C GLU A 311 3.77 26.70 -4.38
N ALA A 312 4.60 27.22 -5.29
CA ALA A 312 5.78 26.54 -5.79
C ALA A 312 6.79 26.26 -4.68
N SER A 313 6.93 27.17 -3.71
CA SER A 313 7.76 26.95 -2.52
C SER A 313 7.23 25.79 -1.68
N GLN A 314 5.93 25.75 -1.40
CA GLN A 314 5.29 24.68 -0.63
C GLN A 314 5.38 23.31 -1.32
N VAL A 315 5.08 23.26 -2.62
CA VAL A 315 5.25 22.05 -3.45
C VAL A 315 6.72 21.62 -3.48
N GLY A 316 7.64 22.58 -3.52
CA GLY A 316 9.07 22.36 -3.40
C GLY A 316 9.46 21.56 -2.18
N VAL A 317 8.99 21.96 -0.99
CA VAL A 317 9.29 21.27 0.27
C VAL A 317 8.81 19.81 0.25
N LEU A 318 7.59 19.55 -0.22
CA LEU A 318 7.07 18.19 -0.40
C LEU A 318 7.96 17.40 -1.36
N CYS A 319 8.21 17.94 -2.55
CA CYS A 319 8.92 17.22 -3.60
C CYS A 319 10.38 16.97 -3.27
N GLN A 320 11.02 17.86 -2.52
CA GLN A 320 12.37 17.62 -2.00
C GLN A 320 12.42 16.39 -1.10
N LYS A 321 11.43 16.22 -0.21
CA LYS A 321 11.32 15.02 0.64
C LYS A 321 11.06 13.75 -0.18
N ILE A 322 10.19 13.81 -1.18
CA ILE A 322 9.83 12.65 -2.02
C ILE A 322 10.98 12.17 -2.90
N TYR A 323 11.74 13.10 -3.48
CA TYR A 323 12.92 12.76 -4.30
C TYR A 323 14.16 12.43 -3.46
N ASP A 324 14.05 12.45 -2.14
CA ASP A 324 15.18 12.40 -1.20
C ASP A 324 16.27 13.43 -1.57
N ALA A 325 15.83 14.57 -2.10
CA ALA A 325 16.67 15.66 -2.57
C ALA A 325 17.01 16.66 -1.46
N GLU A 326 16.63 16.37 -0.22
CA GLU A 326 17.14 17.07 0.94
C GLU A 326 18.62 16.71 1.14
N SER A 327 19.47 17.72 1.32
CA SER A 327 20.75 17.50 1.98
C SER A 327 20.46 16.94 3.38
N PHE A 328 21.18 15.91 3.80
CA PHE A 328 21.13 15.44 5.19
C PHE A 328 21.38 16.63 6.12
N ASP A 329 20.33 17.15 6.73
CA ASP A 329 20.44 18.25 7.68
C ASP A 329 20.63 17.66 9.07
N PHE A 330 21.87 17.73 9.55
CA PHE A 330 22.22 17.36 10.93
C PHE A 330 21.37 18.14 11.95
N GLY A 331 20.90 19.35 11.61
CA GLY A 331 20.02 20.16 12.47
C GLY A 331 18.67 19.52 12.77
N GLU A 332 18.11 18.78 11.80
CA GLU A 332 16.81 18.12 11.93
C GLU A 332 16.89 16.86 12.80
N LEU A 333 17.97 16.07 12.66
CA LEU A 333 18.26 14.92 13.53
C LEU A 333 18.33 15.32 15.00
N MET A 334 18.80 16.54 15.24
CA MET A 334 19.04 17.09 16.57
C MET A 334 17.93 18.06 17.00
N SER A 335 16.84 18.15 16.26
CA SER A 335 15.75 19.12 16.50
C SER A 335 15.11 18.97 17.88
N TRP A 336 15.07 17.74 18.42
CA TRP A 336 14.54 17.39 19.74
C TRP A 336 15.43 17.83 20.93
N LEU A 337 16.66 18.25 20.67
CA LEU A 337 17.58 18.76 21.70
C LEU A 337 17.28 20.21 22.10
N SER A 338 17.57 20.53 23.36
CA SER A 338 17.56 21.92 23.84
C SER A 338 18.66 22.75 23.17
N PRO A 339 18.52 24.09 23.15
CA PRO A 339 19.58 24.98 22.68
C PRO A 339 20.93 24.73 23.36
N ASP A 340 20.93 24.49 24.67
CA ASP A 340 22.14 24.23 25.44
C ASP A 340 22.80 22.90 25.05
N GLN A 341 22.01 21.85 24.84
CA GLN A 341 22.50 20.55 24.37
C GLN A 341 23.08 20.64 22.94
N LYS A 342 22.45 21.43 22.07
CA LYS A 342 22.96 21.70 20.71
C LYS A 342 24.28 22.46 20.74
N LEU A 343 24.41 23.44 21.64
CA LEU A 343 25.65 24.19 21.83
C LEU A 343 26.77 23.27 22.33
N GLU A 344 26.47 22.42 23.31
CA GLU A 344 27.43 21.45 23.85
C GLU A 344 27.95 20.50 22.76
N LEU A 345 27.05 19.91 21.97
CA LEU A 345 27.44 19.07 20.84
C LEU A 345 28.19 19.85 19.77
N GLY A 346 27.84 21.12 19.54
CA GLY A 346 28.58 22.00 18.64
C GLY A 346 30.05 22.12 19.04
N HIS A 347 30.33 22.26 20.34
CA HIS A 347 31.71 22.26 20.85
C HIS A 347 32.40 20.90 20.68
N LEU A 348 31.71 19.79 20.97
CA LEU A 348 32.27 18.45 20.81
C LEU A 348 32.60 18.13 19.34
N ILE A 349 31.74 18.51 18.40
CA ILE A 349 31.93 18.29 16.96
C ILE A 349 33.07 19.14 16.40
N GLN A 350 33.29 20.34 16.95
CA GLN A 350 34.37 21.22 16.54
C GLN A 350 35.74 20.80 17.09
N ASP A 351 35.79 19.95 18.11
CA ASP A 351 37.03 19.45 18.68
C ASP A 351 37.56 18.27 17.85
N HIS A 352 38.78 18.41 17.35
CA HIS A 352 39.39 17.47 16.40
C HIS A 352 40.02 16.28 17.14
N GLU A 353 40.18 16.37 18.47
CA GLU A 353 40.65 15.28 19.32
C GLU A 353 39.52 14.35 19.75
N ILE A 354 38.27 14.77 19.59
CA ILE A 354 37.08 14.00 19.96
C ILE A 354 36.67 13.11 18.79
N SER A 355 36.50 11.82 19.07
CA SER A 355 36.03 10.86 18.07
C SER A 355 34.55 11.04 17.78
N ASP A 356 34.13 10.72 16.56
CA ASP A 356 32.72 10.66 16.17
C ASP A 356 31.91 9.80 17.16
N ASP A 357 32.50 8.70 17.66
CA ASP A 357 31.88 7.81 18.66
C ASP A 357 31.56 8.51 19.97
N ALA A 358 32.44 9.38 20.46
CA ALA A 358 32.19 10.15 21.68
C ALA A 358 31.04 11.16 21.51
N VAL A 359 30.94 11.75 20.31
CA VAL A 359 29.79 12.60 19.95
C VAL A 359 28.50 11.77 19.96
N TYR A 360 28.50 10.59 19.32
CA TYR A 360 27.32 9.72 19.27
C TYR A 360 26.88 9.20 20.64
N GLU A 361 27.81 8.80 21.49
CA GLU A 361 27.50 8.40 22.87
C GLU A 361 26.88 9.57 23.64
N ARG A 362 27.37 10.80 23.44
CA ARG A 362 26.77 11.97 24.08
C ARG A 362 25.34 12.25 23.62
N ILE A 363 25.06 12.08 22.32
CA ILE A 363 23.71 12.18 21.76
C ILE A 363 22.78 11.14 22.41
N PHE A 364 23.27 9.91 22.55
CA PHE A 364 22.50 8.83 23.17
C PHE A 364 22.23 9.08 24.65
N GLU A 365 23.18 9.66 25.40
CA GLU A 365 22.95 10.06 26.79
C GLU A 365 21.84 11.11 26.93
N PHE A 366 21.77 12.08 26.01
CA PHE A 366 20.67 13.04 25.98
C PHE A 366 19.33 12.37 25.70
N TYR A 367 19.31 11.36 24.84
CA TYR A 367 18.12 10.59 24.50
C TYR A 367 17.62 9.79 25.71
N GLU A 368 18.53 9.12 26.42
CA GLU A 368 18.17 8.31 27.59
C GLU A 368 17.65 9.14 28.77
N LYS A 369 18.23 10.34 28.98
CA LYS A 369 17.82 11.27 30.05
C LYS A 369 16.61 12.14 29.68
N ALA A 370 16.13 12.07 28.44
CA ALA A 370 15.01 12.87 27.99
C ALA A 370 13.69 12.43 28.66
N GLU A 371 12.81 13.40 28.90
CA GLU A 371 11.43 13.13 29.33
C GLU A 371 10.69 12.28 28.28
N HIS A 372 9.70 11.49 28.72
CA HIS A 372 8.98 10.54 27.86
C HIS A 372 8.51 11.13 26.53
N LYS A 373 7.91 12.33 26.55
CA LYS A 373 7.44 13.00 25.33
C LYS A 373 8.60 13.30 24.36
N LYS A 374 9.69 13.90 24.85
CA LYS A 374 10.88 14.20 24.04
C LYS A 374 11.55 12.93 23.52
N LYS A 375 11.59 11.87 24.33
CA LYS A 375 12.15 10.56 23.92
C LYS A 375 11.33 9.92 22.80
N MET A 376 10.00 10.06 22.84
CA MET A 376 9.11 9.61 21.76
C MET A 376 9.31 10.43 20.47
N ASP A 377 9.41 11.75 20.58
CA ASP A 377 9.65 12.63 19.43
C ASP A 377 11.03 12.35 18.79
N ALA A 378 12.08 12.25 19.62
CA ALA A 378 13.42 11.88 19.20
C ALA A 378 13.46 10.50 18.52
N ARG A 379 12.76 9.51 19.09
CA ARG A 379 12.65 8.17 18.51
C ARG A 379 12.04 8.25 17.10
N LYS A 380 10.88 8.90 16.93
CA LYS A 380 10.26 9.04 15.61
C LYS A 380 11.19 9.64 14.56
N ILE A 381 11.90 10.71 14.92
CA ILE A 381 12.86 11.37 14.03
C ILE A 381 13.98 10.40 13.66
N ILE A 382 14.60 9.75 14.65
CA ILE A 382 15.77 8.90 14.44
C ILE A 382 15.40 7.62 13.68
N GLU A 383 14.26 7.00 13.98
CA GLU A 383 13.75 5.83 13.25
C GLU A 383 13.52 6.18 11.77
N SER A 384 12.86 7.32 11.47
CA SER A 384 12.64 7.79 10.10
C SER A 384 13.96 8.04 9.35
N LYS A 385 14.93 8.71 9.99
CA LYS A 385 16.23 9.01 9.36
C LYS A 385 17.08 7.74 9.17
N CYS A 386 17.02 6.79 10.09
CA CYS A 386 17.70 5.49 9.96
C CYS A 386 17.13 4.67 8.80
N LYS A 387 15.81 4.57 8.67
CA LYS A 387 15.15 3.93 7.51
C LYS A 387 15.66 4.49 6.19
N ARG A 388 15.70 5.82 6.09
CA ARG A 388 16.18 6.53 4.90
C ARG A 388 17.67 6.31 4.64
N PHE A 389 18.49 6.36 5.68
CA PHE A 389 19.92 6.05 5.58
C PHE A 389 20.16 4.64 5.05
N VAL A 390 19.46 3.64 5.59
CA VAL A 390 19.60 2.25 5.16
C VAL A 390 19.19 2.11 3.69
N ARG A 391 18.05 2.69 3.30
CA ARG A 391 17.56 2.71 1.91
C ARG A 391 18.57 3.34 0.94
N ARG A 392 19.18 4.45 1.33
CA ARG A 392 20.14 5.19 0.48
C ARG A 392 21.50 4.50 0.37
N MET A 393 21.98 3.90 1.45
CA MET A 393 23.31 3.29 1.49
C MET A 393 23.32 1.86 0.95
N PHE A 394 22.26 1.10 1.20
CA PHE A 394 22.19 -0.34 0.89
C PHE A 394 21.12 -0.70 -0.14
N GLY A 395 20.22 0.23 -0.48
CA GLY A 395 19.14 0.00 -1.43
C GLY A 395 17.82 -0.41 -0.77
N ASN A 396 16.75 -0.40 -1.58
CA ASN A 396 15.38 -0.62 -1.10
C ASN A 396 15.17 -2.03 -0.55
N GLU A 397 15.67 -3.05 -1.25
CA GLU A 397 15.48 -4.46 -0.87
C GLU A 397 16.06 -4.77 0.52
N ILE A 398 17.28 -4.30 0.80
CA ILE A 398 17.92 -4.46 2.12
C ILE A 398 17.14 -3.69 3.18
N ALA A 399 16.69 -2.47 2.89
CA ALA A 399 15.92 -1.67 3.84
C ALA A 399 14.58 -2.31 4.20
N THR A 400 13.86 -2.88 3.21
CA THR A 400 12.61 -3.61 3.44
C THR A 400 12.85 -4.85 4.28
N LYS A 401 13.83 -5.69 3.91
CA LYS A 401 14.16 -6.91 4.64
C LYS A 401 14.51 -6.62 6.11
N LEU A 402 15.33 -5.61 6.35
CA LEU A 402 15.76 -5.24 7.70
C LEU A 402 14.60 -4.70 8.55
N GLU A 403 13.65 -3.99 7.94
CA GLU A 403 12.42 -3.55 8.63
C GLU A 403 11.48 -4.72 8.94
N ASP A 404 11.33 -5.67 8.01
CA ASP A 404 10.54 -6.88 8.24
C ASP A 404 11.11 -7.71 9.39
N HIS A 405 12.44 -7.92 9.41
CA HIS A 405 13.12 -8.58 10.53
C HIS A 405 12.93 -7.80 11.84
N ARG A 406 12.98 -6.46 11.81
CA ARG A 406 12.77 -5.62 13.01
C ARG A 406 11.37 -5.77 13.59
N LEU A 407 10.36 -5.99 12.75
CA LEU A 407 8.97 -6.18 13.16
C LEU A 407 8.68 -7.63 13.59
N ASP A 408 9.51 -8.58 13.18
CA ASP A 408 9.47 -9.97 13.61
C ASP A 408 10.07 -10.14 15.02
N LYS A 409 9.32 -10.78 15.92
CA LYS A 409 9.74 -11.06 17.30
C LYS A 409 10.87 -12.09 17.40
N ASN A 410 11.19 -12.78 16.32
CA ASN A 410 12.28 -13.75 16.28
C ASN A 410 13.67 -13.09 16.19
N PHE A 411 13.74 -11.80 15.82
CA PHE A 411 15.03 -11.10 15.70
C PHE A 411 15.28 -10.22 16.92
N THR A 412 16.45 -10.40 17.52
CA THR A 412 16.90 -9.55 18.62
C THR A 412 17.58 -8.28 18.10
N ALA A 413 17.70 -7.26 18.94
CA ALA A 413 18.39 -6.03 18.59
C ALA A 413 19.86 -6.28 18.16
N GLN A 414 20.53 -7.25 18.79
CA GLN A 414 21.89 -7.66 18.42
C GLN A 414 21.93 -8.29 17.03
N MET A 415 20.97 -9.17 16.70
CA MET A 415 20.87 -9.78 15.37
C MET A 415 20.69 -8.73 14.27
N LEU A 416 19.81 -7.76 14.49
CA LEU A 416 19.59 -6.65 13.54
C LEU A 416 20.83 -5.77 13.39
N SER A 417 21.50 -5.45 14.51
CA SER A 417 22.75 -4.70 14.50
C SER A 417 23.87 -5.43 13.77
N ALA A 418 23.97 -6.75 13.94
CA ALA A 418 24.95 -7.56 13.23
C ALA A 418 24.65 -7.64 11.73
N GLU A 419 23.39 -7.88 11.36
CA GLU A 419 22.96 -7.91 9.95
C GLU A 419 23.26 -6.58 9.24
N LEU A 420 22.99 -5.44 9.89
CA LEU A 420 23.33 -4.12 9.33
C LEU A 420 24.84 -3.93 9.16
N ALA A 421 25.64 -4.41 10.11
CA ALA A 421 27.10 -4.38 10.01
C ALA A 421 27.62 -5.25 8.86
N THR A 422 27.00 -6.41 8.59
CA THR A 422 27.32 -7.25 7.43
C THR A 422 27.08 -6.51 6.12
N TYR A 423 25.92 -5.86 5.94
CA TYR A 423 25.65 -5.08 4.73
C TYR A 423 26.64 -3.92 4.54
N ALA A 424 27.10 -3.29 5.62
CA ALA A 424 28.16 -2.29 5.57
C ALA A 424 29.49 -2.87 5.09
N ALA A 425 29.90 -4.01 5.62
CA ALA A 425 31.14 -4.66 5.26
C ALA A 425 31.19 -5.07 3.76
N GLU A 426 30.04 -5.40 3.18
CA GLU A 426 29.88 -5.78 1.77
C GLU A 426 30.01 -4.61 0.78
N ILE A 427 29.97 -3.36 1.25
CA ILE A 427 30.15 -2.18 0.39
C ILE A 427 31.56 -2.19 -0.23
N LYS A 428 31.62 -2.31 -1.56
CA LYS A 428 32.86 -2.33 -2.33
C LYS A 428 33.62 -1.00 -2.30
N ASP A 429 32.90 0.12 -2.35
CA ASP A 429 33.53 1.45 -2.31
C ASP A 429 33.99 1.79 -0.88
N LYS A 430 35.31 1.88 -0.68
CA LYS A 430 35.91 2.10 0.64
C LYS A 430 35.38 3.38 1.32
N LYS A 431 35.13 4.45 0.57
CA LYS A 431 34.66 5.73 1.13
C LYS A 431 33.22 5.60 1.63
N ASN A 432 32.35 4.98 0.83
CA ASN A 432 30.97 4.71 1.20
C ASN A 432 30.87 3.69 2.34
N ARG A 433 31.76 2.70 2.37
CA ARG A 433 31.85 1.74 3.48
C ARG A 433 32.16 2.44 4.80
N ILE A 434 33.24 3.23 4.85
CA ILE A 434 33.61 4.00 6.05
C ILE A 434 32.46 4.93 6.47
N LYS A 435 31.80 5.57 5.49
CA LYS A 435 30.65 6.42 5.76
C LYS A 435 29.49 5.62 6.39
N ALA A 436 29.21 4.43 5.87
CA ALA A 436 28.16 3.56 6.40
C ALA A 436 28.48 3.12 7.83
N GLU A 437 29.67 2.56 8.04
CA GLU A 437 30.17 2.09 9.34
C GLU A 437 30.09 3.20 10.41
N LYS A 438 30.50 4.43 10.08
CA LYS A 438 30.43 5.59 10.99
C LYS A 438 29.01 6.06 11.33
N SER A 439 28.00 5.71 10.54
CA SER A 439 26.61 6.15 10.76
C SER A 439 25.72 5.10 11.44
N ILE A 440 26.18 3.85 11.49
CA ILE A 440 25.46 2.71 12.09
C ILE A 440 25.20 2.84 13.60
N PRO A 441 26.10 3.38 14.45
CA PRO A 441 25.91 3.37 15.91
C PRO A 441 24.61 4.00 16.39
N ILE A 442 24.18 5.13 15.81
CA ILE A 442 22.89 5.78 16.15
C ILE A 442 21.72 4.85 15.85
N CYS A 443 21.73 4.18 14.70
CA CYS A 443 20.66 3.27 14.30
C CYS A 443 20.65 2.01 15.16
N ASN A 444 21.81 1.47 15.54
CA ASN A 444 21.87 0.36 16.48
C ASN A 444 21.22 0.73 17.82
N ARG A 445 21.61 1.86 18.40
CA ARG A 445 21.16 2.28 19.74
C ARG A 445 19.68 2.59 19.82
N ILE A 446 19.16 3.37 18.87
CA ILE A 446 17.80 3.96 18.99
C ILE A 446 16.79 3.25 18.10
N TYR A 447 17.17 2.92 16.86
CA TYR A 447 16.25 2.29 15.90
C TYR A 447 16.08 0.79 16.16
N PHE A 448 17.16 0.06 16.45
CA PHE A 448 17.08 -1.34 16.87
C PHE A 448 16.96 -1.51 18.39
N GLY A 449 17.32 -0.49 19.18
CA GLY A 449 17.30 -0.58 20.64
C GLY A 449 18.44 -1.42 21.22
N TYR A 450 19.53 -1.62 20.47
CA TYR A 450 20.67 -2.39 20.90
C TYR A 450 21.52 -1.61 21.91
N LYS A 451 21.72 -2.17 23.10
CA LYS A 451 22.43 -1.49 24.21
C LYS A 451 23.92 -1.82 24.28
N GLY A 452 24.44 -2.60 23.34
CA GLY A 452 25.82 -3.08 23.37
C GLY A 452 26.00 -4.32 24.25
N ASP A 453 24.92 -4.86 24.82
CA ASP A 453 24.97 -6.10 25.59
C ASP A 453 25.25 -7.28 24.66
N CYS A 454 26.29 -8.04 24.95
CA CYS A 454 26.65 -9.24 24.19
C CYS A 454 25.82 -10.43 24.68
N PHE A 455 24.78 -10.81 23.94
CA PHE A 455 23.93 -11.96 24.25
C PHE A 455 24.25 -13.12 23.30
N CYS A 456 24.91 -14.15 23.83
CA CYS A 456 25.34 -15.33 23.07
C CYS A 456 24.68 -16.63 23.56
N ASN A 457 23.44 -16.54 24.06
CA ASN A 457 22.71 -17.67 24.66
C ASN A 457 23.48 -18.42 25.78
N GLY A 458 24.49 -17.79 26.38
CA GLY A 458 25.38 -18.39 27.39
C GLY A 458 26.61 -19.12 26.83
N HIS A 459 26.73 -19.26 25.51
CA HIS A 459 27.86 -19.95 24.85
C HIS A 459 29.06 -19.04 24.56
N SER A 460 28.96 -17.74 24.83
CA SER A 460 30.07 -16.79 24.83
C SER A 460 29.71 -15.55 25.66
N SER A 461 30.72 -14.78 26.06
CA SER A 461 30.57 -13.47 26.70
C SER A 461 31.23 -12.34 25.91
N VAL A 462 31.78 -12.66 24.73
CA VAL A 462 32.56 -11.72 23.91
C VAL A 462 31.93 -11.61 22.53
N CYS A 463 31.66 -10.38 22.11
CA CYS A 463 31.13 -10.07 20.78
C CYS A 463 32.11 -9.20 20.01
N GLY A 464 32.05 -9.25 18.68
CA GLY A 464 32.78 -8.32 17.83
C GLY A 464 32.32 -6.88 18.08
N PRO A 465 33.24 -5.90 18.26
CA PRO A 465 32.87 -4.52 18.59
C PRO A 465 32.06 -3.84 17.47
N PHE A 466 32.31 -4.23 16.21
CA PHE A 466 31.61 -3.69 15.03
C PHE A 466 30.63 -4.69 14.41
N THR A 467 30.94 -5.98 14.42
CA THR A 467 30.06 -7.00 13.82
C THR A 467 28.92 -7.38 14.75
N HIS A 468 29.04 -7.15 16.06
CA HIS A 468 28.07 -7.54 17.09
C HIS A 468 27.76 -9.05 17.14
N GLU A 469 28.51 -9.85 16.40
CA GLU A 469 28.46 -11.32 16.41
C GLU A 469 29.24 -11.86 17.61
N CYS A 470 28.70 -12.90 18.23
CA CYS A 470 29.40 -13.65 19.25
C CYS A 470 30.66 -14.30 18.72
N LEU A 471 31.75 -14.14 19.45
CA LEU A 471 33.05 -14.71 19.10
C LEU A 471 33.28 -15.99 19.90
N ASN A 472 33.84 -17.00 19.24
CA ASN A 472 34.23 -18.28 19.85
C ASN A 472 33.07 -18.96 20.61
N CYS A 473 31.93 -19.16 19.94
CA CYS A 473 30.80 -19.91 20.48
C CYS A 473 31.23 -21.29 21.01
N ALA A 474 30.94 -21.56 22.28
CA ALA A 474 31.20 -22.84 22.94
C ALA A 474 30.13 -23.89 22.58
N ASP A 475 30.28 -25.11 23.12
CA ASP A 475 29.24 -26.17 23.12
C ASP A 475 28.72 -26.54 21.72
N ASN A 476 29.62 -26.52 20.74
CA ASN A 476 29.36 -26.83 19.33
C ASN A 476 28.24 -25.98 18.72
N THR A 477 28.14 -24.72 19.14
CA THR A 477 27.18 -23.75 18.62
C THR A 477 27.83 -22.75 17.67
N TYR A 478 27.02 -22.11 16.83
CA TYR A 478 27.41 -21.03 15.93
C TYR A 478 26.21 -20.11 15.64
N GLY A 479 26.46 -18.99 14.96
CA GLY A 479 25.45 -17.96 14.68
C GLY A 479 25.77 -16.63 15.36
N ILE A 480 24.95 -15.61 15.11
CA ILE A 480 25.18 -14.26 15.63
C ILE A 480 25.16 -14.23 17.16
N GLN A 481 24.31 -15.06 17.74
CA GLN A 481 24.10 -15.23 19.18
C GLN A 481 24.42 -16.66 19.63
N CYS A 482 25.20 -17.41 18.85
CA CYS A 482 25.43 -18.84 19.08
C CYS A 482 24.13 -19.67 19.12
N GLU A 483 23.14 -19.30 18.32
CA GLU A 483 21.77 -19.83 18.37
C GLU A 483 21.53 -21.09 17.52
N LYS A 484 22.58 -21.63 16.87
CA LYS A 484 22.49 -22.79 15.97
C LYS A 484 23.54 -23.85 16.33
N CYS A 485 23.27 -25.11 16.00
CA CYS A 485 24.22 -26.21 16.18
C CYS A 485 25.14 -26.37 14.98
N LEU A 486 26.45 -26.54 15.20
CA LEU A 486 27.41 -26.85 14.15
C LEU A 486 27.00 -28.12 13.37
N ASP A 487 27.41 -28.21 12.11
CA ASP A 487 27.17 -29.38 11.28
C ASP A 487 27.67 -30.67 11.96
N GLY A 488 26.79 -31.68 12.09
CA GLY A 488 27.08 -32.94 12.79
C GLY A 488 26.74 -32.95 14.28
N PHE A 489 26.22 -31.84 14.82
CA PHE A 489 25.73 -31.71 16.18
C PHE A 489 24.24 -31.38 16.18
N GLU A 490 23.48 -31.97 17.11
CA GLU A 490 22.05 -31.72 17.30
C GLU A 490 21.74 -31.42 18.76
N GLY A 491 20.67 -30.67 19.01
CA GLY A 491 20.29 -30.24 20.34
C GLY A 491 19.59 -28.89 20.33
N ASN A 492 19.59 -28.22 21.48
CA ASN A 492 19.03 -26.88 21.63
C ASN A 492 20.13 -25.87 21.96
N ALA A 493 20.60 -25.16 20.93
CA ALA A 493 21.64 -24.14 21.02
C ALA A 493 21.23 -22.86 21.79
N LEU A 494 19.98 -22.79 22.30
CA LEU A 494 19.52 -21.66 23.12
C LEU A 494 19.78 -21.87 24.62
N ILE A 495 20.39 -22.99 25.01
CA ILE A 495 20.61 -23.37 26.41
C ILE A 495 22.12 -23.41 26.72
N GLY A 496 22.59 -22.33 27.35
CA GLY A 496 24.00 -22.00 27.66
C GLY A 496 24.80 -22.94 28.58
N GLU A 497 24.41 -24.20 28.72
CA GLU A 497 25.14 -25.21 29.51
C GLU A 497 25.28 -26.55 28.80
N ILE A 498 24.33 -26.89 27.91
CA ILE A 498 24.31 -28.18 27.21
C ILE A 498 24.72 -27.98 25.74
N GLY A 499 24.26 -26.90 25.11
CA GLY A 499 24.50 -26.61 23.70
C GLY A 499 24.08 -27.79 22.80
N CYS A 500 24.96 -28.15 21.88
CA CYS A 500 24.71 -29.17 20.87
C CYS A 500 25.63 -30.39 21.06
N LEU A 501 25.02 -31.56 21.02
CA LEU A 501 25.68 -32.84 21.23
C LEU A 501 25.98 -33.50 19.89
N SER A 502 27.08 -34.25 19.82
CA SER A 502 27.41 -34.99 18.61
C SER A 502 26.31 -36.00 18.29
N VAL A 503 25.87 -36.02 17.04
CA VAL A 503 25.05 -37.12 16.55
C VAL A 503 25.96 -38.33 16.43
N GLU A 504 26.06 -39.13 17.48
CA GLU A 504 26.60 -40.47 17.33
C GLU A 504 25.69 -41.18 16.33
N LYS A 505 26.19 -41.42 15.11
CA LYS A 505 25.58 -42.40 14.20
C LYS A 505 25.73 -43.75 14.87
N ASN A 506 24.87 -44.03 15.85
CA ASN A 506 24.66 -45.38 16.31
C ASN A 506 24.12 -46.15 15.11
N ASN A 507 25.02 -46.89 14.47
CA ASN A 507 24.74 -48.08 13.67
C ASN A 507 24.10 -49.15 14.57
N GLU A 508 23.07 -48.78 15.33
CA GLU A 508 22.43 -49.63 16.31
C GLU A 508 21.02 -49.91 15.79
N PHE A 509 20.98 -50.95 14.96
CA PHE A 509 19.81 -51.68 14.48
C PHE A 509 18.69 -50.84 13.87
N THR A 510 18.80 -50.55 12.58
CA THR A 510 17.61 -50.51 11.73
C THR A 510 17.01 -51.91 11.73
N GLU A 511 15.97 -52.14 12.52
CA GLU A 511 15.21 -53.39 12.49
C GLU A 511 14.67 -53.58 11.06
N CYS A 512 15.14 -54.61 10.37
CA CYS A 512 14.86 -54.75 8.95
C CYS A 512 13.50 -55.37 8.70
N PHE A 513 12.52 -54.50 8.46
CA PHE A 513 11.15 -54.85 8.08
C PHE A 513 11.05 -55.23 6.60
N CYS A 514 11.60 -56.38 6.24
CA CYS A 514 11.55 -56.93 4.88
C CYS A 514 10.26 -57.71 4.59
N ASN A 515 9.13 -57.35 5.22
CA ASN A 515 7.81 -57.96 5.01
C ASN A 515 7.83 -59.51 4.93
N ASN A 516 8.61 -60.17 5.80
CA ASN A 516 8.78 -61.63 5.84
C ASN A 516 9.50 -62.27 4.63
N HIS A 517 10.12 -61.48 3.75
CA HIS A 517 10.90 -61.96 2.60
C HIS A 517 12.41 -62.09 2.87
N SER A 518 12.91 -61.47 3.93
CA SER A 518 14.29 -61.59 4.42
C SER A 518 14.34 -61.18 5.89
N THR A 519 15.35 -61.66 6.62
CA THR A 519 15.72 -61.14 7.96
C THR A 519 17.02 -60.35 7.93
N GLU A 520 17.64 -60.23 6.75
CA GLU A 520 18.94 -59.59 6.54
C GLU A 520 18.85 -58.47 5.50
N CYS A 521 19.59 -57.40 5.77
CA CYS A 521 19.61 -56.16 5.01
C CYS A 521 21.00 -55.51 5.07
N ASN A 522 21.31 -54.63 4.12
CA ASN A 522 22.57 -53.88 4.14
C ASN A 522 22.51 -52.66 5.11
N GLY A 523 23.64 -51.99 5.31
CA GLY A 523 23.74 -50.79 6.17
C GLY A 523 22.89 -49.59 5.73
N ASN A 524 22.19 -49.68 4.59
CA ASN A 524 21.24 -48.68 4.09
C ASN A 524 19.78 -49.14 4.23
N GLY A 525 19.51 -50.31 4.81
CA GLY A 525 18.16 -50.84 5.01
C GLY A 525 17.55 -51.58 3.82
N GLU A 526 18.32 -51.91 2.78
CA GLU A 526 17.82 -52.69 1.64
C GLU A 526 17.86 -54.20 1.94
N CYS A 527 16.74 -54.87 1.68
CA CYS A 527 16.56 -56.30 1.92
C CYS A 527 17.31 -57.17 0.91
N PHE A 528 18.03 -58.18 1.38
CA PHE A 528 18.62 -59.18 0.48
C PHE A 528 17.51 -60.06 -0.13
N VAL A 529 17.59 -60.28 -1.45
CA VAL A 529 16.64 -61.13 -2.17
C VAL A 529 17.05 -62.60 -2.00
N ILE A 530 16.27 -63.38 -1.27
CA ILE A 530 16.44 -64.83 -1.24
C ILE A 530 15.92 -65.40 -2.57
N ILE A 531 16.83 -65.72 -3.49
CA ILE A 531 16.48 -66.49 -4.70
C ILE A 531 16.26 -67.94 -4.26
N SER A 532 15.01 -68.29 -3.95
CA SER A 532 14.59 -69.68 -3.77
C SER A 532 14.75 -70.42 -5.09
N THR A 533 15.87 -71.12 -5.26
CA THR A 533 16.05 -72.11 -6.31
C THR A 533 15.20 -73.33 -5.96
N PHE A 534 14.00 -73.41 -6.53
CA PHE A 534 13.22 -74.65 -6.54
C PHE A 534 13.73 -75.56 -7.65
N PHE A 535 14.16 -76.77 -7.29
CA PHE A 535 14.12 -77.96 -8.15
C PHE A 535 12.88 -78.76 -7.80
#